data_AF-A0A8H4BJ36-F1
#
_entry.id   AF-A0A8H4BJ36-F1
#
_cell.length_a   1.000
_cell.length_b   1.000
_cell.length_c   1.000
_cell.angle_alpha   90.00
_cell.angle_beta   90.00
_cell.angle_gamma   90.00
#
_symmetry.space_group_name_H-M   'P 1'
#
loop_
_entity.id
_entity.type
_entity.pdbx_description
1 polymer ?
#
loop_
_entity_poly.entity_id
_entity_poly.type
_entity_poly.pdbx_seq_one_letter_code
_entity_poly.pdbx_strand_id
1 'polypeptide(L)'
;MAPASKRKRGGNSSAENFKDVRQKIRTLEAGLSDKSNLNNIVEITKYTKSNNAQIAHAAIHSLNRVYTSFLMAGDLKKLKNVDESSAKAKVNAWLREQYSDYLAHVRGLLSSDEPGLQLPAFTILMNNIKSESENFMNTNGSYHFANNVYGPIVKEIIFNTNFNEHLRKEIVDKYLNVYDDLRHYFLKDAAELMEQAYEKKETAKKQKSSKKAKLNAEDTETGDDNLGLVANNVFAILESIRTMPTEASEIDEFWTVNPSVYDAKPTTKSKKTDDLLGDEGLLSDSDMEDTEQDQPAATKTKKRKHPLLQLSVHKRGFTDCWLKLMKLPLSEEMYKKILLILHKRILPHLSEPKLLMDFLTDSYNVGGAVSLLALNGLFTLITEHNL
;
A
#
# COMPACT_ATOMS: atom_id res chain seq x y z
N MET A 1 -62.70 14.39 42.67
CA MET A 1 -61.24 14.57 42.77
C MET A 1 -60.61 13.33 43.37
N ALA A 2 -59.93 12.54 42.54
CA ALA A 2 -58.91 11.57 42.95
C ALA A 2 -58.01 11.35 41.72
N PRO A 3 -56.69 11.61 41.80
CA PRO A 3 -55.84 11.56 40.62
C PRO A 3 -55.37 10.12 40.32
N ALA A 4 -55.33 9.81 39.03
CA ALA A 4 -54.89 8.54 38.48
C ALA A 4 -53.39 8.29 38.72
N SER A 5 -53.09 7.04 39.09
CA SER A 5 -51.76 6.48 39.26
C SER A 5 -50.93 6.59 37.97
N LYS A 6 -49.83 7.35 38.03
CA LYS A 6 -48.78 7.34 37.00
C LYS A 6 -47.96 6.05 37.12
N ARG A 7 -48.25 5.08 36.24
CA ARG A 7 -47.35 3.97 35.94
C ARG A 7 -46.02 4.52 35.39
N LYS A 8 -44.95 4.38 36.17
CA LYS A 8 -43.56 4.63 35.78
C LYS A 8 -43.17 3.52 34.79
N ARG A 9 -43.11 3.84 33.49
CA ARG A 9 -42.47 2.97 32.49
C ARG A 9 -40.99 2.92 32.82
N GLY A 10 -40.52 1.76 33.29
CA GLY A 10 -39.10 1.41 33.29
C GLY A 10 -38.61 1.36 31.85
N GLY A 11 -37.84 2.36 31.45
CA GLY A 11 -37.07 2.34 30.23
C GLY A 11 -35.70 1.73 30.52
N ASN A 12 -35.38 0.65 29.81
CA ASN A 12 -34.14 -0.11 29.87
C ASN A 12 -32.88 0.77 29.98
N SER A 13 -32.10 0.48 31.02
CA SER A 13 -30.67 0.76 31.14
C SER A 13 -29.88 -0.21 30.26
N SER A 14 -29.41 0.18 29.06
CA SER A 14 -28.32 -0.50 28.30
C SER A 14 -28.06 0.11 26.92
N ALA A 15 -27.74 1.41 26.88
CA ALA A 15 -26.92 1.96 25.80
C ALA A 15 -26.02 2.99 26.46
N GLU A 16 -24.72 2.70 26.60
CA GLU A 16 -23.79 3.74 27.03
C GLU A 16 -23.93 4.93 26.08
N ASN A 17 -24.31 6.09 26.62
CA ASN A 17 -24.56 7.27 25.82
C ASN A 17 -23.25 7.66 25.13
N PHE A 18 -23.24 7.71 23.80
CA PHE A 18 -22.05 7.99 22.98
C PHE A 18 -21.27 9.23 23.48
N LYS A 19 -21.99 10.26 23.93
CA LYS A 19 -21.40 11.48 24.47
C LYS A 19 -20.58 11.24 25.74
N ASP A 20 -21.06 10.37 26.62
CA ASP A 20 -20.41 10.06 27.90
C ASP A 20 -19.14 9.23 27.64
N VAL A 21 -19.22 8.24 26.73
CA VAL A 21 -18.04 7.44 26.34
C VAL A 21 -16.99 8.30 25.64
N ARG A 22 -17.40 9.21 24.75
CA ARG A 22 -16.49 10.15 24.11
C ARG A 22 -15.82 11.10 25.11
N GLN A 23 -16.54 11.53 26.15
CA GLN A 23 -15.97 12.35 27.21
C GLN A 23 -14.98 11.54 28.06
N LYS A 24 -15.29 10.27 28.37
CA LYS A 24 -14.35 9.35 29.02
C LYS A 24 -13.05 9.16 28.22
N ILE A 25 -13.14 8.95 26.91
CA ILE A 25 -11.96 8.81 26.03
C ILE A 25 -11.08 10.07 26.11
N ARG A 26 -11.67 11.26 26.09
CA ARG A 26 -10.93 12.53 26.23
C ARG A 26 -10.27 12.70 27.60
N THR A 27 -10.93 12.27 28.68
CA THR A 27 -10.31 12.33 30.01
C THR A 27 -9.15 11.36 30.14
N LEU A 28 -9.27 10.17 29.54
CA LEU A 28 -8.18 9.19 29.47
C LEU A 28 -7.02 9.72 28.63
N GLU A 29 -7.31 10.39 27.51
CA GLU A 29 -6.33 11.09 26.67
C GLU A 29 -5.58 12.18 27.44
N ALA A 30 -6.31 13.04 28.17
CA ALA A 30 -5.69 14.11 28.96
C ALA A 30 -4.77 13.54 30.04
N GLY A 31 -5.17 12.44 30.69
CA GLY A 31 -4.37 11.75 31.69
C GLY A 31 -3.06 11.15 31.17
N LEU A 32 -2.90 10.97 29.85
CA LEU A 32 -1.68 10.45 29.21
C LEU A 32 -0.62 11.52 28.95
N SER A 33 -0.92 12.80 29.24
CA SER A 33 0.09 13.86 29.24
C SER A 33 1.13 13.64 30.35
N ASP A 34 0.70 13.07 31.47
CA ASP A 34 1.58 12.61 32.54
C ASP A 34 1.98 11.15 32.26
N LYS A 35 3.30 10.89 32.10
CA LYS A 35 3.88 9.56 31.79
C LYS A 35 3.59 8.47 32.84
N SER A 36 2.85 8.79 33.91
CA SER A 36 2.41 7.89 34.98
C SER A 36 1.19 7.05 34.61
N ASN A 37 0.33 7.49 33.69
CA ASN A 37 -0.95 6.82 33.41
C ASN A 37 -0.96 6.02 32.10
N LEU A 38 0.14 5.35 31.75
CA LEU A 38 0.25 4.58 30.49
C LEU A 38 -0.81 3.48 30.34
N ASN A 39 -1.39 2.99 31.45
CA ASN A 39 -2.50 2.04 31.44
C ASN A 39 -3.75 2.56 30.70
N ASN A 40 -3.93 3.88 30.63
CA ASN A 40 -5.04 4.49 29.89
C ASN A 40 -4.98 4.15 28.38
N ILE A 41 -3.80 3.87 27.81
CA ILE A 41 -3.66 3.41 26.41
C ILE A 41 -4.44 2.12 26.21
N VAL A 42 -4.29 1.16 27.14
CA VAL A 42 -4.97 -0.15 27.06
C VAL A 42 -6.49 0.03 27.17
N GLU A 43 -6.95 0.97 28.00
CA GLU A 43 -8.39 1.28 28.10
C GLU A 43 -8.93 1.90 26.81
N ILE A 44 -8.21 2.87 26.21
CA ILE A 44 -8.62 3.47 24.93
C ILE A 44 -8.61 2.42 23.80
N THR A 45 -7.63 1.51 23.79
CA THR A 45 -7.59 0.38 22.83
C THR A 45 -8.77 -0.57 22.98
N LYS A 46 -9.38 -0.71 24.16
CA LYS A 46 -10.63 -1.48 24.29
C LYS A 46 -11.80 -0.80 23.57
N TYR A 47 -11.86 0.53 23.62
CA TYR A 47 -12.90 1.29 22.93
C TYR A 47 -12.72 1.28 21.39
N THR A 48 -11.52 1.01 20.85
CA THR A 48 -11.35 0.87 19.38
C THR A 48 -11.99 -0.41 18.82
N LYS A 49 -12.26 -1.40 19.68
CA LYS A 49 -12.91 -2.67 19.33
C LYS A 49 -14.41 -2.68 19.64
N SER A 50 -14.99 -1.52 19.98
CA SER A 50 -16.41 -1.44 20.30
C SER A 50 -17.28 -1.64 19.06
N ASN A 51 -18.44 -2.28 19.21
CA ASN A 51 -19.43 -2.47 18.14
C ASN A 51 -20.02 -1.16 17.59
N ASN A 52 -19.81 -0.03 18.28
CA ASN A 52 -20.27 1.27 17.81
C ASN A 52 -19.17 2.00 17.04
N ALA A 53 -19.34 2.05 15.73
CA ALA A 53 -18.79 3.01 14.78
C ALA A 53 -18.17 4.28 15.38
N GLN A 54 -18.99 5.09 16.03
CA GLN A 54 -18.63 6.43 16.44
C GLN A 54 -17.68 6.40 17.62
N ILE A 55 -17.81 5.40 18.50
CA ILE A 55 -16.92 5.18 19.65
C ILE A 55 -15.57 4.70 19.13
N ALA A 56 -15.55 3.73 18.22
CA ALA A 56 -14.33 3.24 17.59
C ALA A 56 -13.58 4.38 16.88
N HIS A 57 -14.30 5.18 16.07
CA HIS A 57 -13.76 6.37 15.41
C HIS A 57 -13.11 7.36 16.39
N ALA A 58 -13.80 7.70 17.47
CA ALA A 58 -13.28 8.61 18.49
C ALA A 58 -12.04 8.06 19.21
N ALA A 59 -12.05 6.76 19.53
CA ALA A 59 -10.95 6.08 20.21
C ALA A 59 -9.69 6.01 19.33
N ILE A 60 -9.84 5.66 18.05
CA ILE A 60 -8.72 5.56 17.09
C ILE A 60 -8.07 6.94 16.90
N HIS A 61 -8.85 8.00 16.71
CA HIS A 61 -8.29 9.36 16.60
C HIS A 61 -7.61 9.82 17.89
N SER A 62 -8.17 9.48 19.06
CA SER A 62 -7.54 9.79 20.34
C SER A 62 -6.18 9.08 20.47
N LEU A 63 -6.10 7.79 20.14
CA LEU A 63 -4.84 7.04 20.16
C LEU A 63 -3.84 7.61 19.15
N ASN A 64 -4.28 7.98 17.95
CA ASN A 64 -3.41 8.58 16.96
C ASN A 64 -2.73 9.86 17.50
N ARG A 65 -3.48 10.73 18.19
CA ARG A 65 -2.94 11.96 18.78
C ARG A 65 -1.91 11.66 19.87
N VAL A 66 -2.22 10.71 20.75
CA VAL A 66 -1.31 10.25 21.82
C VAL A 66 -0.01 9.69 21.21
N TYR A 67 -0.11 8.76 20.27
CA TYR A 67 1.07 8.16 19.64
C TYR A 67 1.87 9.16 18.81
N THR A 68 1.22 10.08 18.12
CA THR A 68 1.91 11.19 17.42
C THR A 68 2.71 12.05 18.42
N SER A 69 2.13 12.35 19.59
CA SER A 69 2.84 13.07 20.65
C SER A 69 4.06 12.28 21.15
N PHE A 70 3.94 10.96 21.32
CA PHE A 70 5.07 10.12 21.72
C PHE A 70 6.14 9.99 20.63
N LEU A 71 5.76 10.00 19.36
CA LEU A 71 6.70 10.05 18.24
C LEU A 71 7.51 11.34 18.24
N MET A 72 6.85 12.48 18.40
CA MET A 72 7.49 13.80 18.47
C MET A 72 8.41 13.92 19.70
N ALA A 73 8.02 13.34 20.84
CA ALA A 73 8.85 13.28 22.05
C ALA A 73 10.04 12.30 21.92
N GLY A 74 10.06 11.43 20.90
CA GLY A 74 11.09 10.42 20.71
C GLY A 74 10.95 9.19 21.62
N ASP A 75 9.86 9.08 22.38
CA ASP A 75 9.60 7.99 23.33
C ASP A 75 9.37 6.64 22.63
N LEU A 76 9.10 6.64 21.32
CA LEU A 76 8.91 5.45 20.47
C LEU A 76 10.17 5.06 19.67
N LYS A 77 11.27 5.83 19.76
CA LYS A 77 12.55 5.44 19.14
C LYS A 77 13.14 4.25 19.90
N LYS A 78 13.81 3.35 19.19
CA LYS A 78 14.59 2.28 19.82
C LYS A 78 15.74 2.91 20.61
N LEU A 79 15.77 2.75 21.93
CA LEU A 79 16.88 3.27 22.73
C LEU A 79 18.15 2.50 22.37
N LYS A 80 19.17 3.22 21.91
CA LYS A 80 20.54 2.71 21.75
C LYS A 80 21.27 2.92 23.08
N ASN A 81 22.04 1.93 23.55
CA ASN A 81 22.88 1.98 24.75
C ASN A 81 22.14 2.08 26.11
N VAL A 82 21.06 1.31 26.31
CA VAL A 82 20.45 1.15 27.63
C VAL A 82 20.45 -0.33 28.00
N ASP A 83 20.80 -0.65 29.25
CA ASP A 83 20.67 -2.00 29.79
C ASP A 83 19.24 -2.50 29.54
N GLU A 84 19.08 -3.60 28.80
CA GLU A 84 17.79 -4.17 28.43
C GLU A 84 16.91 -4.53 29.65
N SER A 85 17.53 -4.66 30.83
CA SER A 85 16.86 -4.91 32.11
C SER A 85 16.23 -3.67 32.75
N SER A 86 16.59 -2.46 32.31
CA SER A 86 16.09 -1.20 32.89
C SER A 86 14.58 -1.06 32.75
N ALA A 87 13.89 -0.60 33.80
CA ALA A 87 12.45 -0.33 33.77
C ALA A 87 12.06 0.61 32.62
N LYS A 88 12.92 1.57 32.27
CA LYS A 88 12.72 2.49 31.14
C LYS A 88 12.78 1.78 29.78
N ALA A 89 13.68 0.81 29.62
CA ALA A 89 13.79 0.01 28.40
C ALA A 89 12.56 -0.90 28.23
N LYS A 90 12.09 -1.54 29.31
CA LYS A 90 10.88 -2.36 29.31
C LYS A 90 9.63 -1.54 28.95
N VAL A 91 9.48 -0.34 29.51
CA VAL A 91 8.36 0.55 29.19
C VAL A 91 8.42 1.01 27.72
N ASN A 92 9.60 1.35 27.19
CA ASN A 92 9.76 1.69 25.77
C ASN A 92 9.42 0.52 24.85
N ALA A 93 9.90 -0.69 25.17
CA ALA A 93 9.60 -1.90 24.39
C ALA A 93 8.09 -2.18 24.37
N TRP A 94 7.44 -2.12 25.54
CA TRP A 94 6.00 -2.26 25.67
C TRP A 94 5.23 -1.18 24.89
N LEU A 95 5.63 0.09 24.96
CA LEU A 95 5.01 1.17 24.19
C LEU A 95 5.11 0.95 22.67
N ARG A 96 6.25 0.45 22.19
CA ARG A 96 6.45 0.12 20.77
C ARG A 96 5.60 -1.07 20.33
N GLU A 97 5.44 -2.07 21.18
CA GLU A 97 4.54 -3.20 20.94
C GLU A 97 3.08 -2.74 20.87
N GLN A 98 2.62 -1.95 21.85
CA GLN A 98 1.26 -1.37 21.84
C GLN A 98 1.01 -0.50 20.61
N TYR A 99 2.03 0.25 20.15
CA TYR A 99 1.93 1.03 18.93
C TYR A 99 1.81 0.15 17.68
N SER A 100 2.60 -0.92 17.59
CA SER A 100 2.51 -1.90 16.51
C SER A 100 1.14 -2.57 16.46
N ASP A 101 0.63 -2.99 17.62
CA ASP A 101 -0.70 -3.59 17.76
C ASP A 101 -1.82 -2.62 17.38
N TYR A 102 -1.68 -1.35 17.78
CA TYR A 102 -2.60 -0.29 17.38
C TYR A 102 -2.60 -0.11 15.86
N LEU A 103 -1.44 -0.01 15.21
CA LEU A 103 -1.38 0.11 13.74
C LEU A 103 -1.92 -1.13 13.04
N ALA A 104 -1.70 -2.33 13.58
CA ALA A 104 -2.30 -3.55 13.06
C ALA A 104 -3.82 -3.53 13.14
N HIS A 105 -4.37 -3.05 14.26
CA HIS A 105 -5.81 -2.85 14.41
C HIS A 105 -6.35 -1.82 13.42
N VAL A 106 -5.70 -0.66 13.27
CA VAL A 106 -6.12 0.38 12.31
C VAL A 106 -6.05 -0.12 10.87
N ARG A 107 -5.04 -0.92 10.51
CA ARG A 107 -5.00 -1.58 9.19
C ARG A 107 -6.20 -2.49 8.99
N GLY A 108 -6.52 -3.36 9.95
CA GLY A 108 -7.69 -4.24 9.85
C GLY A 108 -9.03 -3.51 9.67
N LEU A 109 -9.13 -2.25 10.11
CA LEU A 109 -10.33 -1.43 9.89
C LEU A 109 -10.53 -1.00 8.43
N LEU A 110 -9.50 -1.10 7.57
CA LEU A 110 -9.66 -0.87 6.14
C LEU A 110 -10.63 -1.89 5.51
N SER A 111 -10.71 -3.10 6.06
CA SER A 111 -11.59 -4.17 5.62
C SER A 111 -12.91 -4.23 6.40
N SER A 112 -13.17 -3.24 7.27
CA SER A 112 -14.40 -3.20 8.06
C SER A 112 -15.65 -3.03 7.18
N ASP A 113 -16.76 -3.63 7.61
CA ASP A 113 -18.06 -3.52 6.93
C ASP A 113 -18.63 -2.08 6.97
N GLU A 114 -18.04 -1.21 7.80
CA GLU A 114 -18.52 0.16 7.97
C GLU A 114 -17.65 1.17 7.19
N PRO A 115 -18.18 1.75 6.10
CA PRO A 115 -17.52 2.80 5.32
C PRO A 115 -16.95 3.96 6.13
N GLY A 116 -17.63 4.36 7.20
CA GLY A 116 -17.27 5.50 8.03
C GLY A 116 -15.96 5.34 8.80
N LEU A 117 -15.49 4.10 8.99
CA LEU A 117 -14.24 3.79 9.69
C LEU A 117 -13.05 3.64 8.73
N GLN A 118 -13.30 3.20 7.50
CA GLN A 118 -12.25 2.93 6.51
C GLN A 118 -11.43 4.19 6.16
N LEU A 119 -12.11 5.31 5.87
CA LEU A 119 -11.44 6.57 5.48
C LEU A 119 -10.58 7.16 6.61
N PRO A 120 -11.09 7.35 7.84
CA PRO A 120 -10.27 7.79 8.97
C PRO A 120 -9.09 6.86 9.26
N ALA A 121 -9.30 5.54 9.17
CA ALA A 121 -8.22 4.57 9.32
C ALA A 121 -7.13 4.77 8.28
N PHE A 122 -7.51 4.92 7.00
CA PHE A 122 -6.58 5.19 5.91
C PHE A 122 -5.81 6.50 6.12
N THR A 123 -6.48 7.61 6.47
CA THR A 123 -5.83 8.90 6.75
C THR A 123 -4.79 8.78 7.87
N ILE A 124 -5.11 8.04 8.94
CA ILE A 124 -4.18 7.82 10.06
C ILE A 124 -2.95 7.03 9.60
N LEU A 125 -3.14 5.99 8.80
CA LEU A 125 -2.05 5.19 8.24
C LEU A 125 -1.15 6.00 7.30
N MET A 126 -1.73 6.87 6.46
CA MET A 126 -0.98 7.76 5.57
C MET A 126 -0.13 8.78 6.34
N ASN A 127 -0.67 9.35 7.41
CA ASN A 127 0.07 10.26 8.29
C ASN A 127 1.20 9.54 9.03
N ASN A 128 0.96 8.28 9.43
CA ASN A 128 1.98 7.45 10.04
C ASN A 128 3.18 7.25 9.09
N ILE A 129 2.94 6.82 7.84
CA ILE A 129 4.01 6.62 6.84
C ILE A 129 4.85 7.88 6.69
N LYS A 130 4.20 9.05 6.60
CA LYS A 130 4.87 10.34 6.49
C LYS A 130 5.75 10.60 7.71
N SER A 131 5.19 10.46 8.91
CA SER A 131 5.91 10.69 10.16
C SER A 131 7.09 9.73 10.37
N GLU A 132 6.96 8.45 9.98
CA GLU A 132 8.02 7.45 10.11
C GLU A 132 9.14 7.69 9.11
N SER A 133 8.78 7.99 7.86
CA SER A 133 9.72 8.33 6.79
C SER A 133 10.52 9.58 7.15
N GLU A 134 9.86 10.68 7.52
CA GLU A 134 10.52 11.94 7.92
C GLU A 134 11.42 11.77 9.15
N ASN A 135 10.97 11.01 10.16
CA ASN A 135 11.76 10.78 11.36
C ASN A 135 13.06 9.99 11.06
N PHE A 136 12.96 8.99 10.18
CA PHE A 136 14.14 8.25 9.72
C PHE A 136 15.09 9.15 8.93
N MET A 137 14.55 9.92 7.97
CA MET A 137 15.33 10.86 7.16
C MET A 137 16.04 11.92 8.03
N ASN A 138 15.36 12.45 9.05
CA ASN A 138 15.94 13.41 10.00
C ASN A 138 17.03 12.80 10.89
N THR A 139 16.94 11.50 11.19
CA THR A 139 17.91 10.80 12.04
C THR A 139 19.13 10.32 11.26
N ASN A 140 18.93 9.81 10.04
CA ASN A 140 19.98 9.18 9.24
C ASN A 140 20.57 10.11 8.17
N GLY A 141 19.89 11.19 7.83
CA GLY A 141 20.35 12.16 6.83
C GLY A 141 20.32 11.67 5.39
N SER A 142 19.61 10.57 5.11
CA SER A 142 19.39 10.00 3.77
C SER A 142 17.90 9.86 3.48
N TYR A 143 17.53 9.89 2.21
CA TYR A 143 16.15 9.60 1.80
C TYR A 143 15.74 8.18 2.25
N HIS A 144 14.54 8.06 2.78
CA HIS A 144 13.97 6.78 3.21
C HIS A 144 12.45 6.83 3.17
N PHE A 145 11.84 5.89 2.46
CA PHE A 145 10.40 5.67 2.48
C PHE A 145 10.08 4.45 3.36
N ALA A 146 9.14 4.60 4.29
CA ALA A 146 8.73 3.56 5.24
C ALA A 146 7.88 2.46 4.58
N ASN A 147 8.46 1.72 3.62
CA ASN A 147 7.77 0.66 2.89
C ASN A 147 7.40 -0.54 3.78
N ASN A 148 8.13 -0.73 4.87
CA ASN A 148 7.80 -1.67 5.95
C ASN A 148 6.39 -1.43 6.54
N VAL A 149 5.91 -0.18 6.51
CA VAL A 149 4.56 0.18 6.93
C VAL A 149 3.60 0.23 5.74
N TYR A 150 4.04 0.78 4.61
CA TYR A 150 3.19 0.92 3.42
C TYR A 150 2.80 -0.41 2.78
N GLY A 151 3.73 -1.34 2.60
CA GLY A 151 3.45 -2.64 1.98
C GLY A 151 2.33 -3.44 2.68
N PRO A 152 2.31 -3.54 4.03
CA PRO A 152 1.17 -4.12 4.74
C PRO A 152 -0.17 -3.40 4.51
N ILE A 153 -0.17 -2.09 4.27
CA ILE A 153 -1.38 -1.32 3.94
C ILE A 153 -1.83 -1.65 2.52
N VAL A 154 -0.90 -1.67 1.55
CA VAL A 154 -1.18 -2.09 0.17
C VAL A 154 -1.77 -3.49 0.16
N LYS A 155 -1.18 -4.42 0.93
CA LYS A 155 -1.71 -5.77 1.11
C LYS A 155 -3.16 -5.76 1.59
N GLU A 156 -3.46 -5.04 2.66
CA GLU A 156 -4.83 -5.00 3.17
C GLU A 156 -5.80 -4.41 2.14
N ILE A 157 -5.38 -3.41 1.36
CA ILE A 157 -6.20 -2.80 0.30
C ILE A 157 -6.49 -3.79 -0.84
N ILE A 158 -5.49 -4.51 -1.35
CA ILE A 158 -5.70 -5.40 -2.51
C ILE A 158 -6.48 -6.66 -2.13
N PHE A 159 -6.34 -7.15 -0.90
CA PHE A 159 -7.06 -8.31 -0.37
C PHE A 159 -8.39 -7.94 0.32
N ASN A 160 -8.80 -6.68 0.24
CA ASN A 160 -10.00 -6.18 0.91
C ASN A 160 -11.28 -6.76 0.29
N THR A 161 -12.11 -7.40 1.11
CA THR A 161 -13.43 -7.92 0.70
C THR A 161 -14.48 -6.82 0.56
N ASN A 162 -14.35 -5.74 1.33
CA ASN A 162 -15.29 -4.64 1.43
C ASN A 162 -14.69 -3.35 0.84
N PHE A 163 -14.05 -3.46 -0.32
CA PHE A 163 -13.37 -2.34 -0.94
C PHE A 163 -14.35 -1.30 -1.48
N ASN A 164 -14.61 -0.27 -0.68
CA ASN A 164 -15.59 0.76 -0.98
C ASN A 164 -15.10 1.69 -2.11
N GLU A 165 -16.01 2.08 -3.01
CA GLU A 165 -15.76 3.11 -4.02
C GLU A 165 -15.29 4.44 -3.43
N HIS A 166 -15.81 4.85 -2.28
CA HIS A 166 -15.37 6.09 -1.62
C HIS A 166 -13.91 6.00 -1.16
N LEU A 167 -13.52 4.87 -0.59
CA LEU A 167 -12.13 4.62 -0.19
C LEU A 167 -11.21 4.58 -1.42
N ARG A 168 -11.65 3.89 -2.49
CA ARG A 168 -10.91 3.83 -3.76
C ARG A 168 -10.68 5.22 -4.35
N LYS A 169 -11.70 6.06 -4.42
CA LYS A 169 -11.58 7.44 -4.92
C LYS A 169 -10.63 8.26 -4.05
N GLU A 170 -10.71 8.14 -2.73
CA GLU A 170 -9.78 8.83 -1.83
C GLU A 170 -8.32 8.41 -2.10
N ILE A 171 -8.05 7.10 -2.16
CA ILE A 171 -6.71 6.55 -2.42
C ILE A 171 -6.19 7.03 -3.78
N VAL A 172 -7.01 6.93 -4.83
CA VAL A 172 -6.56 7.21 -6.18
C VAL A 172 -6.46 8.71 -6.44
N ASP A 173 -7.53 9.47 -6.20
CA ASP A 173 -7.62 10.87 -6.59
C ASP A 173 -6.76 11.78 -5.72
N LYS A 174 -6.63 11.50 -4.42
CA LYS A 174 -5.83 12.34 -3.51
C LYS A 174 -4.40 11.87 -3.30
N TYR A 175 -4.11 10.59 -3.53
CA TYR A 175 -2.78 10.04 -3.24
C TYR A 175 -2.09 9.53 -4.50
N LEU A 176 -2.59 8.45 -5.14
CA LEU A 176 -1.85 7.83 -6.25
C LEU A 176 -1.77 8.71 -7.50
N ASN A 177 -2.77 9.53 -7.80
CA ASN A 177 -2.74 10.45 -8.93
C ASN A 177 -1.89 11.71 -8.67
N VAL A 178 -1.61 12.02 -7.39
CA VAL A 178 -0.91 13.24 -6.97
C VAL A 178 0.56 12.94 -6.71
N TYR A 179 0.87 11.91 -5.92
CA TYR A 179 2.22 11.65 -5.44
C TYR A 179 2.90 10.47 -6.14
N ASP A 180 4.09 10.72 -6.68
CA ASP A 180 4.85 9.73 -7.46
C ASP A 180 5.53 8.67 -6.60
N ASP A 181 5.97 9.01 -5.38
CA ASP A 181 6.52 8.03 -4.44
C ASP A 181 5.48 6.97 -4.09
N LEU A 182 4.29 7.40 -3.66
CA LEU A 182 3.19 6.49 -3.34
C LEU A 182 2.80 5.64 -4.54
N ARG A 183 2.69 6.24 -5.73
CA ARG A 183 2.38 5.50 -6.96
C ARG A 183 3.42 4.42 -7.24
N HIS A 184 4.70 4.76 -7.19
CA HIS A 184 5.78 3.81 -7.45
C HIS A 184 5.78 2.63 -6.47
N TYR A 185 5.76 2.92 -5.16
CA TYR A 185 5.76 1.87 -4.15
C TYR A 185 4.47 1.04 -4.20
N PHE A 186 3.32 1.64 -4.52
CA PHE A 186 2.07 0.91 -4.69
C PHE A 186 2.18 -0.11 -5.82
N LEU A 187 2.65 0.33 -7.00
CA LEU A 187 2.79 -0.55 -8.17
C LEU A 187 3.77 -1.69 -7.90
N LYS A 188 4.89 -1.39 -7.23
CA LYS A 188 5.89 -2.38 -6.82
C LYS A 188 5.29 -3.41 -5.86
N ASP A 189 4.74 -2.96 -4.74
CA ASP A 189 4.21 -3.84 -3.70
C ASP A 189 3.01 -4.65 -4.23
N ALA A 190 2.14 -4.04 -5.05
CA ALA A 190 1.03 -4.75 -5.69
C ALA A 190 1.54 -5.86 -6.62
N ALA A 191 2.58 -5.60 -7.43
CA ALA A 191 3.16 -6.61 -8.30
C ALA A 191 3.74 -7.80 -7.50
N GLU A 192 4.51 -7.52 -6.46
CA GLU A 192 5.09 -8.54 -5.58
C GLU A 192 4.00 -9.38 -4.88
N LEU A 193 2.95 -8.73 -4.37
CA LEU A 193 1.86 -9.42 -3.68
C LEU A 193 1.01 -10.27 -4.63
N MET A 194 0.74 -9.79 -5.86
CA MET A 194 0.05 -10.57 -6.89
C MET A 194 0.86 -11.79 -7.30
N GLU A 195 2.16 -11.66 -7.46
CA GLU A 195 3.06 -12.78 -7.76
C GLU A 195 3.07 -13.81 -6.62
N GLN A 196 3.22 -13.37 -5.37
CA GLN A 196 3.15 -14.26 -4.21
C GLN A 196 1.80 -15.00 -4.12
N ALA A 197 0.69 -14.33 -4.44
CA ALA A 197 -0.63 -14.95 -4.45
C ALA A 197 -0.75 -16.00 -5.56
N TYR A 198 -0.22 -15.71 -6.74
CA TYR A 198 -0.19 -16.61 -7.88
C TYR A 198 0.67 -17.86 -7.61
N GLU A 199 1.89 -17.69 -7.10
CA GLU A 199 2.80 -18.79 -6.80
C GLU A 199 2.25 -19.74 -5.72
N LYS A 200 1.61 -19.19 -4.68
CA LYS A 200 0.93 -19.99 -3.64
C LYS A 200 -0.17 -20.87 -4.24
N LYS A 201 -0.91 -20.37 -5.23
CA LYS A 201 -1.91 -21.16 -5.95
C LYS A 201 -1.28 -22.24 -6.82
N GLU A 202 -0.22 -21.92 -7.56
CA GLU A 202 0.45 -22.89 -8.44
C GLU A 202 1.14 -24.01 -7.66
N THR A 203 1.76 -23.69 -6.53
CA THR A 203 2.34 -24.70 -5.61
C THR A 203 1.24 -25.59 -5.01
N ALA A 204 0.10 -25.03 -4.61
CA ALA A 204 -1.05 -25.80 -4.13
C ALA A 204 -1.62 -26.74 -5.20
N LYS A 205 -1.68 -26.32 -6.48
CA LYS A 205 -2.11 -27.19 -7.59
C LYS A 205 -1.15 -28.36 -7.82
N LYS A 206 0.17 -28.11 -7.84
CA LYS A 206 1.20 -29.15 -8.03
C LYS A 206 1.22 -30.20 -6.92
N GLN A 207 0.91 -29.81 -5.68
CA GLN A 207 0.78 -30.75 -4.56
C GLN A 207 -0.50 -31.59 -4.63
N LYS A 208 -1.58 -31.06 -5.21
CA LYS A 208 -2.82 -31.82 -5.44
C LYS A 208 -2.68 -32.86 -6.57
N SER A 209 -1.89 -32.59 -7.61
CA SER A 209 -1.66 -33.54 -8.70
C SER A 209 -0.79 -34.75 -8.32
N SER A 210 0.01 -34.67 -7.24
CA SER A 210 0.85 -35.77 -6.76
C SER A 210 0.17 -36.70 -5.73
N LYS A 211 -0.92 -36.25 -5.07
CA LYS A 211 -1.76 -37.09 -4.20
C LYS A 211 -3.04 -37.49 -4.91
N LYS A 212 -3.04 -38.66 -5.55
CA LYS A 212 -4.24 -39.26 -6.18
C LYS A 212 -5.34 -39.51 -5.13
N ALA A 213 -6.42 -38.73 -5.23
CA ALA A 213 -7.79 -38.93 -4.75
C ALA A 213 -8.03 -39.52 -3.34
N LYS A 214 -8.52 -38.70 -2.41
CA LYS A 214 -9.54 -39.11 -1.44
C LYS A 214 -10.37 -37.91 -0.97
N LEU A 215 -11.59 -37.84 -1.51
CA LEU A 215 -12.86 -37.38 -0.90
C LEU A 215 -12.78 -36.20 0.09
N ASN A 216 -13.10 -35.00 -0.42
CA ASN A 216 -14.23 -34.15 0.00
C ASN A 216 -14.12 -32.83 -0.76
N ALA A 217 -15.00 -32.64 -1.74
CA ALA A 217 -15.09 -31.45 -2.56
C ALA A 217 -16.18 -30.55 -1.99
N GLU A 218 -15.87 -29.81 -0.93
CA GLU A 218 -16.73 -28.69 -0.47
C GLU A 218 -15.94 -27.41 -0.12
N ASP A 219 -14.60 -27.42 -0.07
CA ASP A 219 -13.80 -26.23 0.33
C ASP A 219 -12.95 -25.58 -0.79
N THR A 220 -13.16 -25.95 -2.07
CA THR A 220 -12.27 -25.52 -3.17
C THR A 220 -12.55 -24.14 -3.79
N GLU A 221 -13.64 -23.46 -3.43
CA GLU A 221 -14.03 -22.18 -4.07
C GLU A 221 -13.25 -20.97 -3.52
N THR A 222 -12.91 -20.97 -2.23
CA THR A 222 -12.31 -19.81 -1.54
C THR A 222 -10.93 -19.37 -2.08
N GLY A 223 -10.18 -20.26 -2.74
CA GLY A 223 -8.87 -19.95 -3.29
C GLY A 223 -8.91 -19.28 -4.67
N ASP A 224 -9.94 -19.53 -5.47
CA ASP A 224 -10.11 -18.90 -6.79
C ASP A 224 -10.76 -17.51 -6.63
N ASP A 225 -11.72 -17.42 -5.71
CA ASP A 225 -12.38 -16.17 -5.32
C ASP A 225 -11.38 -15.12 -4.83
N ASN A 226 -10.34 -15.55 -4.09
CA ASN A 226 -9.34 -14.62 -3.56
C ASN A 226 -8.47 -14.01 -4.68
N LEU A 227 -8.05 -14.79 -5.67
CA LEU A 227 -7.27 -14.23 -6.79
C LEU A 227 -8.13 -13.35 -7.70
N GLY A 228 -9.39 -13.75 -7.96
CA GLY A 228 -10.32 -12.92 -8.71
C GLY A 228 -10.62 -11.60 -8.01
N LEU A 229 -10.79 -11.63 -6.68
CA LEU A 229 -10.96 -10.44 -5.84
C LEU A 229 -9.74 -9.51 -5.90
N VAL A 230 -8.53 -10.06 -5.74
CA VAL A 230 -7.29 -9.27 -5.86
C VAL A 230 -7.19 -8.64 -7.24
N ALA A 231 -7.46 -9.40 -8.30
CA ALA A 231 -7.44 -8.89 -9.66
C ALA A 231 -8.44 -7.76 -9.85
N ASN A 232 -9.66 -7.89 -9.32
CA ASN A 232 -10.70 -6.86 -9.41
C ASN A 232 -10.29 -5.59 -8.66
N ASN A 233 -9.82 -5.71 -7.42
CA ASN A 233 -9.41 -4.58 -6.60
C ASN A 233 -8.23 -3.82 -7.23
N VAL A 234 -7.19 -4.55 -7.67
CA VAL A 234 -6.02 -3.95 -8.34
C VAL A 234 -6.45 -3.30 -9.65
N PHE A 235 -7.24 -3.99 -10.48
CA PHE A 235 -7.73 -3.43 -11.74
C PHE A 235 -8.56 -2.15 -11.52
N ALA A 236 -9.45 -2.12 -10.53
CA ALA A 236 -10.25 -0.94 -10.23
C ALA A 236 -9.40 0.27 -9.82
N ILE A 237 -8.28 0.03 -9.11
CA ILE A 237 -7.30 1.06 -8.77
C ILE A 237 -6.55 1.51 -10.04
N LEU A 238 -5.96 0.57 -10.80
CA LEU A 238 -5.18 0.87 -12.01
C LEU A 238 -6.02 1.57 -13.10
N GLU A 239 -7.27 1.18 -13.29
CA GLU A 239 -8.21 1.82 -14.20
C GLU A 239 -8.43 3.30 -13.84
N SER A 240 -8.38 3.62 -12.55
CA SER A 240 -8.61 4.96 -12.02
C SER A 240 -7.35 5.83 -12.03
N ILE A 241 -6.15 5.26 -12.19
CA ILE A 241 -4.88 6.02 -12.27
C ILE A 241 -4.79 6.73 -13.62
N ARG A 242 -4.82 8.07 -13.62
CA ARG A 242 -4.83 8.87 -14.86
C ARG A 242 -3.51 9.57 -15.14
N THR A 243 -2.68 9.75 -14.12
CA THR A 243 -1.41 10.46 -14.21
C THR A 243 -0.29 9.42 -14.14
N MET A 244 0.35 9.17 -15.29
CA MET A 244 1.58 8.40 -15.37
C MET A 244 2.63 9.30 -16.00
N PRO A 245 3.82 9.43 -15.40
CA PRO A 245 4.85 10.31 -15.93
C PRO A 245 5.27 9.82 -17.33
N THR A 246 5.31 10.76 -18.27
CA THR A 246 5.83 10.58 -19.63
C THR A 246 7.23 11.17 -19.76
N GLU A 247 7.52 12.20 -18.98
CA GLU A 247 8.83 12.84 -18.89
C GLU A 247 9.39 12.79 -17.46
N ALA A 248 10.72 12.83 -17.32
CA ALA A 248 11.35 12.84 -16.00
C ALA A 248 11.13 14.15 -15.22
N SER A 249 10.76 15.23 -15.91
CA SER A 249 10.38 16.53 -15.36
C SER A 249 9.03 16.51 -14.64
N GLU A 250 8.14 15.60 -15.03
CA GLU A 250 6.81 15.42 -14.43
C GLU A 250 6.86 14.67 -13.11
N ILE A 251 8.03 14.17 -12.70
CA ILE A 251 8.24 13.51 -11.41
C ILE A 251 8.68 14.58 -10.40
N ASP A 252 7.73 15.30 -9.82
CA ASP A 252 7.99 16.46 -8.97
C ASP A 252 7.21 16.46 -7.64
N GLU A 253 6.07 15.77 -7.58
CA GLU A 253 5.22 15.70 -6.38
C GLU A 253 5.47 14.43 -5.55
N PHE A 254 5.97 14.63 -4.32
CA PHE A 254 6.27 13.56 -3.37
C PHE A 254 5.48 13.74 -2.07
N TRP A 255 4.88 12.66 -1.56
CA TRP A 255 4.11 12.71 -0.31
C TRP A 255 5.00 12.99 0.91
N THR A 256 6.20 12.40 0.90
CA THR A 256 7.21 12.53 1.95
C THR A 256 8.10 13.75 1.71
N VAL A 257 9.38 13.53 1.38
CA VAL A 257 10.35 14.59 1.04
C VAL A 257 10.92 14.26 -0.33
N ASN A 258 11.05 15.27 -1.20
CA ASN A 258 11.62 15.04 -2.53
C ASN A 258 13.05 14.47 -2.40
N PRO A 259 13.35 13.29 -2.99
CA PRO A 259 14.69 12.68 -2.94
C PRO A 259 15.82 13.59 -3.41
N SER A 260 15.52 14.57 -4.28
CA SER A 260 16.49 15.53 -4.81
C SER A 260 17.18 16.37 -3.73
N VAL A 261 16.54 16.56 -2.56
CA VAL A 261 17.12 17.25 -1.39
C VAL A 261 18.34 16.51 -0.83
N TYR A 262 18.37 15.18 -0.97
CA TYR A 262 19.46 14.32 -0.48
C TYR A 262 20.53 14.06 -1.54
N ASP A 263 20.18 14.07 -2.83
CA ASP A 263 21.13 13.95 -3.96
C ASP A 263 22.11 15.13 -4.06
N ALA A 264 21.80 16.26 -3.40
CA ALA A 264 22.59 17.49 -3.46
C ALA A 264 23.78 17.57 -2.48
N LYS A 265 23.93 16.65 -1.52
CA LYS A 265 25.05 16.69 -0.57
C LYS A 265 26.25 15.89 -1.09
N PRO A 266 27.43 16.51 -1.31
CA PRO A 266 28.63 15.76 -1.62
C PRO A 266 29.06 14.97 -0.38
N THR A 267 28.79 13.67 -0.35
CA THR A 267 29.35 12.78 0.68
C THR A 267 30.84 12.61 0.41
N THR A 268 31.67 13.37 1.12
CA THR A 268 33.09 13.10 1.28
C THR A 268 33.30 11.76 1.99
N LYS A 269 33.81 10.78 1.23
CA LYS A 269 34.55 9.56 1.60
C LYS A 269 34.14 8.76 2.86
N SER A 270 33.54 7.60 2.55
CA SER A 270 33.78 6.23 3.06
C SER A 270 33.64 5.90 4.55
N LYS A 271 32.68 5.01 4.83
CA LYS A 271 32.98 3.70 5.45
C LYS A 271 32.02 2.65 4.90
N LYS A 272 32.60 1.56 4.37
CA LYS A 272 31.91 0.31 4.04
C LYS A 272 31.19 -0.20 5.29
N THR A 273 29.87 -0.28 5.22
CA THR A 273 29.09 -1.35 5.85
C THR A 273 27.99 -1.72 4.86
N ASP A 274 28.04 -2.97 4.42
CA ASP A 274 26.88 -3.74 3.95
C ASP A 274 25.65 -3.50 4.84
N ASP A 275 24.47 -3.77 4.28
CA ASP A 275 23.11 -3.64 4.86
C ASP A 275 22.29 -2.41 4.43
N LEU A 276 22.34 -2.03 3.15
CA LEU A 276 21.30 -1.16 2.59
C LEU A 276 20.93 -1.55 1.16
N LEU A 277 20.30 -2.72 1.04
CA LEU A 277 19.34 -3.16 0.01
C LEU A 277 19.20 -4.68 0.22
N GLY A 278 18.26 -5.07 1.09
CA GLY A 278 17.90 -6.47 1.24
C GLY A 278 17.28 -6.96 -0.07
N ASP A 279 17.93 -7.97 -0.66
CA ASP A 279 17.43 -8.82 -1.74
C ASP A 279 17.41 -8.19 -3.15
N GLU A 280 18.59 -7.77 -3.62
CA GLU A 280 18.90 -7.66 -5.05
C GLU A 280 19.21 -9.07 -5.60
N GLY A 281 18.15 -9.83 -5.88
CA GLY A 281 18.20 -11.13 -6.53
C GLY A 281 17.59 -11.09 -7.93
N LEU A 282 18.27 -10.45 -8.88
CA LEU A 282 18.34 -10.71 -10.35
C LEU A 282 18.67 -9.40 -11.10
N LEU A 283 19.94 -9.00 -11.01
CA LEU A 283 20.56 -8.15 -12.02
C LEU A 283 21.24 -9.09 -13.03
N SER A 284 20.45 -9.63 -13.97
CA SER A 284 20.99 -10.16 -15.21
C SER A 284 21.08 -9.00 -16.19
N ASP A 285 22.29 -8.47 -16.30
CA ASP A 285 22.72 -7.57 -17.37
C ASP A 285 22.64 -8.35 -18.68
N SER A 286 21.79 -7.92 -19.61
CA SER A 286 21.81 -8.39 -21.01
C SER A 286 21.38 -7.23 -21.92
N ASP A 287 22.42 -6.55 -22.40
CA ASP A 287 22.60 -5.97 -23.73
C ASP A 287 21.51 -5.06 -24.32
N MET A 288 21.84 -3.77 -24.40
CA MET A 288 21.66 -3.03 -25.66
C MET A 288 22.94 -2.24 -25.96
N GLU A 289 23.65 -2.71 -26.98
CA GLU A 289 24.75 -2.02 -27.65
C GLU A 289 24.20 -0.81 -28.41
N ASP A 290 24.46 0.40 -27.91
CA ASP A 290 24.39 1.61 -28.75
C ASP A 290 25.74 1.83 -29.42
N THR A 291 25.69 1.83 -30.74
CA THR A 291 26.80 1.82 -31.69
C THR A 291 27.67 3.08 -31.56
N GLU A 292 28.99 2.89 -31.51
CA GLU A 292 29.99 3.95 -31.43
C GLU A 292 30.09 4.77 -32.73
N GLN A 293 30.30 6.09 -32.58
CA GLN A 293 31.17 6.88 -33.45
C GLN A 293 31.86 8.00 -32.62
N ASP A 294 33.18 7.80 -32.38
CA ASP A 294 34.32 8.71 -32.11
C ASP A 294 34.01 10.24 -31.96
N GLN A 295 34.52 11.06 -31.02
CA GLN A 295 35.82 11.16 -30.30
C GLN A 295 35.74 12.39 -29.31
N PRO A 296 36.74 12.76 -28.48
CA PRO A 296 37.09 12.20 -27.16
C PRO A 296 37.02 13.21 -25.97
N ALA A 297 37.13 12.66 -24.74
CA ALA A 297 37.60 13.31 -23.51
C ALA A 297 36.77 14.43 -22.84
N ALA A 298 35.76 14.03 -22.05
CA ALA A 298 35.48 14.64 -20.75
C ALA A 298 34.80 13.63 -19.82
N THR A 299 35.54 13.11 -18.85
CA THR A 299 35.06 12.24 -17.76
C THR A 299 34.05 12.99 -16.88
N LYS A 300 32.79 13.06 -17.33
CA LYS A 300 31.66 13.44 -16.47
C LYS A 300 31.22 12.19 -15.72
N THR A 301 31.63 12.05 -14.47
CA THR A 301 31.05 11.10 -13.53
C THR A 301 29.55 11.43 -13.41
N LYS A 302 28.70 10.70 -14.14
CA LYS A 302 27.24 10.86 -14.09
C LYS A 302 26.81 10.62 -12.64
N LYS A 303 26.37 11.68 -11.94
CA LYS A 303 25.75 11.57 -10.62
C LYS A 303 24.58 10.58 -10.75
N ARG A 304 24.61 9.49 -10.00
CA ARG A 304 23.50 8.52 -9.98
C ARG A 304 22.31 9.22 -9.31
N LYS A 305 21.35 9.66 -10.11
CA LYS A 305 20.07 10.21 -9.61
C LYS A 305 19.35 9.11 -8.83
N HIS A 306 18.67 9.50 -7.75
CA HIS A 306 17.86 8.57 -6.98
C HIS A 306 16.88 7.77 -7.88
N PRO A 307 16.66 6.46 -7.66
CA PRO A 307 15.81 5.62 -8.52
C PRO A 307 14.40 6.18 -8.74
N LEU A 308 13.81 6.81 -7.72
CA LEU A 308 12.49 7.43 -7.81
C LEU A 308 12.42 8.63 -8.76
N LEU A 309 13.54 9.25 -9.11
CA LEU A 309 13.61 10.36 -10.09
C LEU A 309 13.82 9.86 -11.53
N GLN A 310 13.94 8.54 -11.72
CA GLN A 310 14.17 7.94 -13.03
C GLN A 310 12.85 7.46 -13.62
N LEU A 311 12.50 8.00 -14.79
CA LEU A 311 11.31 7.59 -15.53
C LEU A 311 11.27 6.09 -15.82
N SER A 312 12.42 5.49 -16.12
CA SER A 312 12.56 4.05 -16.39
C SER A 312 12.07 3.18 -15.22
N VAL A 313 12.31 3.62 -13.98
CA VAL A 313 11.91 2.90 -12.76
C VAL A 313 10.39 2.92 -12.58
N HIS A 314 9.75 4.05 -12.89
CA HIS A 314 8.28 4.17 -12.90
C HIS A 314 7.64 3.34 -14.00
N LYS A 315 8.18 3.40 -15.23
CA LYS A 315 7.71 2.58 -16.37
C LYS A 315 7.87 1.09 -16.12
N ARG A 316 8.97 0.67 -15.51
CA ARG A 316 9.20 -0.74 -15.15
C ARG A 316 8.20 -1.21 -14.09
N GLY A 317 8.03 -0.46 -13.00
CA GLY A 317 7.05 -0.81 -11.95
C GLY A 317 5.61 -0.89 -12.49
N PHE A 318 5.25 0.00 -13.41
CA PHE A 318 3.97 -0.04 -14.12
C PHE A 318 3.85 -1.29 -15.01
N THR A 319 4.88 -1.60 -15.79
CA THR A 319 4.93 -2.79 -16.67
C THR A 319 4.79 -4.06 -15.87
N ASP A 320 5.59 -4.21 -14.81
CA ASP A 320 5.57 -5.38 -13.94
C ASP A 320 4.18 -5.57 -13.31
N CYS A 321 3.58 -4.50 -12.76
CA CYS A 321 2.25 -4.56 -12.15
C CYS A 321 1.17 -5.00 -13.15
N TRP A 322 1.13 -4.43 -14.36
CA TRP A 322 0.17 -4.82 -15.40
C TRP A 322 0.38 -6.25 -15.89
N LEU A 323 1.63 -6.68 -16.08
CA LEU A 323 1.94 -8.05 -16.49
C LEU A 323 1.55 -9.07 -15.42
N LYS A 324 1.78 -8.78 -14.13
CA LYS A 324 1.32 -9.66 -13.04
C LYS A 324 -0.20 -9.68 -12.95
N LEU A 325 -0.88 -8.55 -13.13
CA LEU A 325 -2.34 -8.50 -13.17
C LEU A 325 -2.91 -9.36 -14.31
N MET A 326 -2.32 -9.30 -15.51
CA MET A 326 -2.76 -10.09 -16.66
C MET A 326 -2.52 -11.60 -16.51
N LYS A 327 -1.66 -12.02 -15.57
CA LYS A 327 -1.46 -13.44 -15.21
C LYS A 327 -2.51 -13.97 -14.24
N LEU A 328 -3.25 -13.10 -13.55
CA LEU A 328 -4.33 -13.50 -12.64
C LEU A 328 -5.58 -13.93 -13.42
N PRO A 329 -6.49 -14.72 -12.81
CA PRO A 329 -7.78 -15.05 -13.43
C PRO A 329 -8.62 -13.78 -13.60
N LEU A 330 -8.68 -13.27 -14.83
CA LEU A 330 -9.48 -12.10 -15.20
C LEU A 330 -10.91 -12.51 -15.56
N SER A 331 -11.89 -11.74 -15.12
CA SER A 331 -13.27 -11.87 -15.62
C SER A 331 -13.37 -11.38 -17.06
N GLU A 332 -14.38 -11.84 -17.81
CA GLU A 332 -14.60 -11.42 -19.20
C GLU A 332 -14.79 -9.90 -19.32
N GLU A 333 -15.46 -9.28 -18.35
CA GLU A 333 -15.65 -7.83 -18.30
C GLU A 333 -14.33 -7.08 -18.12
N MET A 334 -13.50 -7.53 -17.18
CA MET A 334 -12.17 -6.93 -16.95
C MET A 334 -11.29 -7.06 -18.18
N TYR A 335 -11.28 -8.25 -18.78
CA TYR A 335 -10.48 -8.53 -19.97
C TYR A 335 -10.86 -7.62 -21.16
N LYS A 336 -12.16 -7.44 -21.44
CA LYS A 336 -12.64 -6.49 -22.46
C LYS A 336 -12.25 -5.04 -22.14
N LYS A 337 -12.38 -4.62 -20.88
CA LYS A 337 -11.98 -3.27 -20.45
C LYS A 337 -10.49 -3.02 -20.61
N ILE A 338 -9.65 -4.00 -20.24
CA ILE A 338 -8.20 -3.94 -20.41
C ILE A 338 -7.86 -3.72 -21.88
N LEU A 339 -8.39 -4.55 -22.79
CA LEU A 339 -8.15 -4.41 -24.24
C LEU A 339 -8.62 -3.05 -24.77
N LEU A 340 -9.74 -2.53 -24.26
CA LEU A 340 -10.28 -1.22 -24.66
C LEU A 340 -9.33 -0.06 -24.28
N ILE A 341 -8.75 -0.08 -23.08
CA ILE A 341 -7.85 0.99 -22.62
C ILE A 341 -6.38 0.77 -23.02
N LEU A 342 -6.03 -0.44 -23.46
CA LEU A 342 -4.65 -0.89 -23.69
C LEU A 342 -3.85 0.07 -24.56
N HIS A 343 -4.37 0.37 -25.76
CA HIS A 343 -3.67 1.14 -26.78
C HIS A 343 -3.36 2.59 -26.35
N LYS A 344 -4.30 3.25 -25.66
CA LYS A 344 -4.17 4.67 -25.29
C LYS A 344 -3.59 4.91 -23.89
N ARG A 345 -3.76 3.97 -22.96
CA ARG A 345 -3.44 4.18 -21.53
C ARG A 345 -2.40 3.23 -20.97
N ILE A 346 -2.14 2.10 -21.61
CA ILE A 346 -1.19 1.11 -21.10
C ILE A 346 0.08 1.13 -21.96
N LEU A 347 -0.03 0.91 -23.28
CA LEU A 347 1.12 0.82 -24.18
C LEU A 347 2.13 1.98 -24.06
N PRO A 348 1.72 3.27 -24.00
CA PRO A 348 2.68 4.38 -23.95
C PRO A 348 3.57 4.41 -22.69
N HIS A 349 3.11 3.79 -21.61
CA HIS A 349 3.77 3.80 -20.32
C HIS A 349 4.53 2.51 -20.00
N LEU A 350 4.46 1.49 -20.87
CA LEU A 350 5.25 0.28 -20.72
C LEU A 350 6.72 0.55 -21.06
N SER A 351 7.63 -0.09 -20.35
CA SER A 351 9.06 -0.10 -20.70
C SER A 351 9.30 -0.94 -21.95
N GLU A 352 8.62 -2.09 -22.06
CA GLU A 352 8.73 -3.02 -23.19
C GLU A 352 7.34 -3.45 -23.70
N PRO A 353 6.73 -2.66 -24.59
CA PRO A 353 5.40 -2.94 -25.14
C PRO A 353 5.31 -4.29 -25.89
N LYS A 354 6.44 -4.78 -26.42
CA LYS A 354 6.54 -6.04 -27.18
C LYS A 354 6.13 -7.27 -26.37
N LEU A 355 6.23 -7.22 -25.03
CA LEU A 355 5.81 -8.31 -24.14
C LEU A 355 4.31 -8.64 -24.25
N LEU A 356 3.49 -7.72 -24.78
CA LEU A 356 2.06 -7.92 -24.98
C LEU A 356 1.69 -8.46 -26.37
N MET A 357 2.66 -8.67 -27.26
CA MET A 357 2.39 -9.16 -28.61
C MET A 357 1.71 -10.52 -28.60
N ASP A 358 2.27 -11.48 -27.87
CA ASP A 358 1.73 -12.84 -27.76
C ASP A 358 0.31 -12.79 -27.17
N PHE A 359 0.14 -12.05 -26.07
CA PHE A 359 -1.16 -11.83 -25.43
C PHE A 359 -2.19 -11.25 -26.40
N LEU A 360 -1.84 -10.22 -27.18
CA LEU A 360 -2.77 -9.60 -28.12
C LEU A 360 -3.07 -10.49 -29.33
N THR A 361 -2.09 -11.24 -29.80
CA THR A 361 -2.25 -12.21 -30.90
C THR A 361 -3.18 -13.34 -30.48
N ASP A 362 -3.00 -13.88 -29.27
CA ASP A 362 -3.92 -14.86 -28.70
C ASP A 362 -5.33 -14.28 -28.54
N SER A 363 -5.43 -13.06 -28.00
CA SER A 363 -6.70 -12.33 -27.87
C SER A 363 -7.40 -12.11 -29.21
N TYR A 364 -6.62 -11.87 -30.28
CA TYR A 364 -7.13 -11.72 -31.63
C TYR A 364 -7.64 -13.05 -32.20
N ASN A 365 -6.92 -14.15 -31.94
CA ASN A 365 -7.28 -15.50 -32.40
C ASN A 365 -8.54 -16.06 -31.72
N VAL A 366 -8.92 -15.57 -30.53
CA VAL A 366 -10.19 -15.93 -29.86
C VAL A 366 -11.41 -15.55 -30.72
N GLY A 367 -11.34 -14.47 -31.49
CA GLY A 367 -12.44 -13.99 -32.34
C GLY A 367 -13.55 -13.20 -31.61
N GLY A 368 -14.55 -12.76 -32.37
CA GLY A 368 -15.71 -12.02 -31.85
C GLY A 368 -15.42 -10.57 -31.45
N ALA A 369 -16.01 -10.10 -30.34
CA ALA A 369 -15.82 -8.73 -29.87
C ALA A 369 -14.42 -8.50 -29.27
N VAL A 370 -13.79 -9.54 -28.72
CA VAL A 370 -12.44 -9.48 -28.14
C VAL A 370 -11.40 -9.20 -29.22
N SER A 371 -11.50 -9.85 -30.39
CA SER A 371 -10.53 -9.65 -31.47
C SER A 371 -10.56 -8.23 -32.03
N LEU A 372 -11.75 -7.60 -32.10
CA LEU A 372 -11.89 -6.20 -32.50
C LEU A 372 -11.22 -5.24 -31.50
N LEU A 373 -11.30 -5.53 -30.20
CA LEU A 373 -10.63 -4.73 -29.17
C LEU A 373 -9.11 -4.94 -29.21
N ALA A 374 -8.65 -6.18 -29.40
CA ALA A 374 -7.23 -6.51 -29.52
C ALA A 374 -6.58 -5.90 -30.77
N LEU A 375 -7.33 -5.76 -31.87
CA LEU A 375 -6.85 -5.19 -33.13
C LEU A 375 -6.25 -3.79 -32.96
N ASN A 376 -6.86 -2.93 -32.14
CA ASN A 376 -6.34 -1.58 -31.89
C ASN A 376 -4.97 -1.62 -31.19
N GLY A 377 -4.79 -2.54 -30.23
CA GLY A 377 -3.51 -2.74 -29.53
C GLY A 377 -2.43 -3.31 -30.45
N LEU A 378 -2.79 -4.33 -31.25
CA LEU A 378 -1.91 -4.92 -32.27
C LEU A 378 -1.47 -3.91 -33.32
N PHE A 379 -2.40 -3.11 -33.84
CA PHE A 379 -2.10 -2.07 -34.81
C PHE A 379 -1.10 -1.06 -34.24
N THR A 380 -1.31 -0.59 -33.00
CA THR A 380 -0.39 0.34 -32.33
C THR A 380 1.00 -0.27 -32.17
N LEU A 381 1.08 -1.54 -31.77
CA LEU A 381 2.35 -2.28 -31.66
C LEU A 381 3.08 -2.39 -33.01
N ILE A 382 2.36 -2.67 -34.10
CA ILE A 382 2.93 -2.76 -35.45
C ILE A 382 3.44 -1.38 -35.91
N THR A 383 2.64 -0.33 -35.71
CA THR A 383 2.98 1.01 -36.21
C THR A 383 4.05 1.74 -35.41
N GLU A 384 4.06 1.58 -34.08
CA GLU A 384 4.95 2.35 -33.19
C GLU A 384 6.19 1.57 -32.77
N HIS A 385 6.12 0.24 -32.76
CA HIS A 385 7.22 -0.62 -32.31
C HIS A 385 7.81 -1.53 -33.40
N ASN A 386 7.43 -1.28 -34.67
CA ASN A 386 7.93 -1.98 -35.87
C ASN A 386 7.97 -3.50 -35.68
N LEU A 387 6.80 -4.07 -35.36
CA LEU A 387 6.59 -5.51 -35.31
C LEU A 387 6.27 -6.08 -36.69
#